data_AF-A0A0F9B8C9-F1
#
_entry.id   AF-A0A0F9B8C9-F1
#
_cell.length_a   1.000
_cell.length_b   1.000
_cell.length_c   1.000
_cell.angle_alpha   90.00
_cell.angle_beta   90.00
_cell.angle_gamma   90.00
#
_symmetry.space_group_name_H-M   'P 1'
#
loop_
_entity.id
_entity.type
_entity.pdbx_description
1 polymer ?
#
loop_
_entity_poly.entity_id
_entity_poly.type
_entity_poly.pdbx_seq_one_letter_code
_entity_poly.pdbx_strand_id
1 'polypeptide(L)'
;MQSTREEIQHIFALIRKIKSRDIKIILGIILSRSIRSCRATTHSDLATLKEPQLTSYYCVKHKKICKPLFSIRSKWTTYSEDTLRRLREYDVSRTDTYQRCLTGDARTIDIFKELHKKNQFFGTLAKKNKINGIFTSPPYVGLIDYHEQHAYAYELFGFTRRDKLEIGPLSKGSGAEARESYVLDIAAVLNNCKKYLVNDYHIFIVANDKYNLYPTIAKKAEMKIVNKFKRPVLNRTERGKGAYSEIIFHMKEK
;
A
#
# COMPACT_ATOMS: atom_id res chain seq x y z
N MET A 1 -8.43 -26.56 5.66
CA MET A 1 -8.48 -25.34 4.81
C MET A 1 -9.87 -25.12 4.22
N GLN A 2 -10.61 -26.19 3.91
CA GLN A 2 -12.04 -26.16 3.60
C GLN A 2 -12.83 -25.36 4.66
N SER A 3 -12.59 -25.64 5.95
CA SER A 3 -13.16 -24.88 7.08
C SER A 3 -12.91 -23.36 7.05
N THR A 4 -11.65 -22.92 6.88
CA THR A 4 -11.32 -21.47 6.90
C THR A 4 -11.96 -20.72 5.73
N ARG A 5 -11.97 -21.31 4.52
CA ARG A 5 -12.59 -20.69 3.34
C ARG A 5 -14.10 -20.63 3.49
N GLU A 6 -14.72 -21.70 3.99
CA GLU A 6 -16.15 -21.77 4.28
C GLU A 6 -16.56 -20.74 5.34
N GLU A 7 -15.79 -20.59 6.43
CA GLU A 7 -16.00 -19.56 7.45
C GLU A 7 -15.93 -18.15 6.84
N ILE A 8 -14.93 -17.88 5.98
CA ILE A 8 -14.79 -16.59 5.29
C ILE A 8 -16.01 -16.32 4.42
N GLN A 9 -16.43 -17.30 3.59
CA GLN A 9 -17.59 -17.16 2.71
C GLN A 9 -18.88 -16.98 3.50
N HIS A 10 -19.05 -17.71 4.60
CA HIS A 10 -20.19 -17.58 5.49
C HIS A 10 -20.28 -16.18 6.09
N ILE A 11 -19.19 -15.67 6.68
CA ILE A 11 -19.16 -14.31 7.23
C ILE A 11 -19.40 -13.26 6.14
N PHE A 12 -18.78 -13.42 4.97
CA PHE A 12 -18.98 -12.51 3.85
C PHE A 12 -20.46 -12.45 3.43
N ALA A 13 -21.13 -13.61 3.34
CA ALA A 13 -22.56 -13.68 3.04
C ALA A 13 -23.42 -12.99 4.11
N LEU A 14 -23.07 -13.11 5.40
CA LEU A 14 -23.75 -12.38 6.48
C LEU A 14 -23.54 -10.87 6.36
N ILE A 15 -22.32 -10.40 6.13
CA ILE A 15 -22.01 -8.96 5.95
C ILE A 15 -22.84 -8.38 4.80
N ARG A 16 -23.00 -9.10 3.69
CA ARG A 16 -23.80 -8.65 2.54
C ARG A 16 -25.27 -8.38 2.90
N LYS A 17 -25.83 -9.08 3.89
CA LYS A 17 -27.23 -8.91 4.35
C LYS A 17 -27.44 -7.67 5.22
N ILE A 18 -26.39 -7.07 5.77
CA ILE A 18 -26.49 -5.90 6.66
C ILE A 18 -26.98 -4.67 5.87
N LYS A 19 -27.95 -3.92 6.37
CA LYS A 19 -28.48 -2.74 5.65
C LYS A 19 -27.54 -1.53 5.74
N SER A 20 -26.97 -1.28 6.92
CA SER A 20 -26.09 -0.12 7.15
C SER A 20 -24.80 -0.22 6.33
N ARG A 21 -24.54 0.81 5.51
CA ARG A 21 -23.32 0.92 4.69
C ARG A 21 -22.07 1.04 5.57
N ASP A 22 -22.13 1.82 6.63
CA ASP A 22 -20.97 2.07 7.49
C ASP A 22 -20.57 0.80 8.24
N ILE A 23 -21.55 0.07 8.78
CA ILE A 23 -21.33 -1.23 9.42
C ILE A 23 -20.74 -2.23 8.41
N LYS A 24 -21.26 -2.27 7.17
CA LYS A 24 -20.71 -3.11 6.10
C LYS A 24 -19.25 -2.79 5.80
N ILE A 25 -18.88 -1.51 5.74
CA ILE A 25 -17.49 -1.08 5.50
C ILE A 25 -16.59 -1.52 6.65
N ILE A 26 -16.99 -1.27 7.89
CA ILE A 26 -16.21 -1.64 9.08
C ILE A 26 -15.98 -3.15 9.13
N LEU A 27 -17.04 -3.95 8.94
CA LEU A 27 -16.93 -5.41 8.93
C LEU A 27 -16.14 -5.93 7.73
N GLY A 28 -16.22 -5.27 6.57
CA GLY A 28 -15.39 -5.57 5.41
C GLY A 28 -13.90 -5.38 5.70
N ILE A 29 -13.53 -4.29 6.39
CA ILE A 29 -12.15 -4.05 6.84
C ILE A 29 -11.68 -5.15 7.80
N ILE A 30 -12.50 -5.50 8.80
CA ILE A 30 -12.20 -6.57 9.76
C ILE A 30 -11.99 -7.91 9.02
N LEU A 31 -12.88 -8.22 8.07
CA LEU A 31 -12.79 -9.45 7.28
C LEU A 31 -11.50 -9.50 6.46
N SER A 32 -11.17 -8.42 5.75
CA SER A 32 -9.94 -8.34 4.94
C SER A 32 -8.67 -8.53 5.78
N ARG A 33 -8.61 -7.89 6.96
CA ARG A 33 -7.50 -8.06 7.92
C ARG A 33 -7.40 -9.50 8.42
N SER A 34 -8.54 -10.11 8.75
CA SER A 34 -8.62 -11.50 9.20
C SER A 34 -8.13 -12.47 8.14
N ILE A 35 -8.62 -12.34 6.90
CA ILE A 35 -8.20 -13.18 5.77
C ILE A 35 -6.70 -13.08 5.54
N ARG A 36 -6.14 -11.85 5.53
CA ARG A 36 -4.69 -11.64 5.32
C ARG A 36 -3.85 -12.46 6.30
N SER A 37 -4.28 -12.55 7.56
CA SER A 37 -3.57 -13.30 8.61
C SER A 37 -3.88 -14.78 8.66
N CYS A 38 -5.01 -15.20 8.08
CA CYS A 38 -5.41 -16.61 7.99
C CYS A 38 -4.98 -17.28 6.69
N ARG A 39 -4.22 -16.60 5.84
CA ARG A 39 -3.60 -17.20 4.65
C ARG A 39 -2.71 -18.37 5.07
N ALA A 40 -2.87 -19.50 4.39
CA ALA A 40 -2.02 -20.67 4.56
C ALA A 40 -0.66 -20.45 3.89
N THR A 41 0.12 -19.51 4.41
CA THR A 41 1.49 -19.22 3.96
C THR A 41 2.38 -19.02 5.19
N THR A 42 3.69 -19.08 5.00
CA THR A 42 4.62 -18.76 6.07
C THR A 42 4.63 -17.25 6.33
N HIS A 43 4.97 -16.82 7.54
CA HIS A 43 5.13 -15.38 7.84
C HIS A 43 6.17 -14.69 6.95
N SER A 44 7.16 -15.42 6.44
CA SER A 44 8.16 -14.89 5.51
C SER A 44 7.69 -14.81 4.06
N ASP A 45 6.69 -15.61 3.69
CA ASP A 45 6.14 -15.71 2.33
C ASP A 45 4.74 -15.02 2.27
N LEU A 46 4.46 -14.08 3.18
CA LEU A 46 3.26 -13.23 3.07
C LEU A 46 3.29 -12.36 1.81
N ALA A 47 4.50 -12.04 1.33
CA ALA A 47 4.78 -11.27 0.13
C ALA A 47 4.75 -12.09 -1.17
N THR A 48 5.02 -13.39 -1.09
CA THR A 48 5.11 -14.30 -2.23
C THR A 48 4.16 -15.46 -1.98
N LEU A 49 3.02 -15.47 -2.67
CA LEU A 49 2.04 -16.56 -2.59
C LEU A 49 2.64 -17.85 -3.16
N LYS A 50 3.30 -18.63 -2.30
CA LYS A 50 3.76 -19.99 -2.59
C LYS A 50 2.65 -21.01 -2.35
N GLU A 51 2.98 -22.27 -2.61
CA GLU A 51 2.22 -23.45 -2.20
C GLU A 51 1.65 -23.33 -0.78
N PRO A 52 0.41 -23.77 -0.54
CA PRO A 52 -0.24 -23.60 0.76
C PRO A 52 0.52 -24.32 1.88
N GLN A 53 0.92 -23.58 2.92
CA GLN A 53 1.59 -24.12 4.10
C GLN A 53 0.58 -24.81 5.02
N LEU A 54 0.54 -26.14 4.95
CA LEU A 54 -0.40 -27.00 5.69
C LEU A 54 0.17 -27.64 6.95
N THR A 55 1.48 -27.55 7.16
CA THR A 55 2.18 -28.15 8.30
C THR A 55 2.82 -27.09 9.17
N SER A 56 3.16 -27.47 10.41
CA SER A 56 3.92 -26.60 11.31
C SER A 56 5.27 -26.23 10.70
N TYR A 57 5.72 -25.00 10.92
CA TYR A 57 6.99 -24.52 10.38
C TYR A 57 7.70 -23.61 11.38
N TYR A 58 9.03 -23.55 11.31
CA TYR A 58 9.79 -22.60 12.10
C TYR A 58 9.61 -21.19 11.55
N CYS A 59 9.10 -20.28 12.37
CA CYS A 59 8.88 -18.90 12.01
C CYS A 59 10.03 -18.02 12.52
N VAL A 60 10.84 -17.50 11.59
CA VAL A 60 11.95 -16.58 11.92
C VAL A 60 11.46 -15.31 12.61
N LYS A 61 10.31 -14.77 12.17
CA LYS A 61 9.71 -13.55 12.75
C LYS A 61 9.35 -13.72 14.23
N HIS A 62 8.81 -14.88 14.60
CA HIS A 62 8.38 -15.15 15.98
C HIS A 62 9.40 -15.97 16.78
N LYS A 63 10.50 -16.40 16.14
CA LYS A 63 11.53 -17.28 16.71
C LYS A 63 10.95 -18.52 17.39
N LYS A 64 9.90 -19.10 16.80
CA LYS A 64 9.19 -20.28 17.32
C LYS A 64 8.52 -21.09 16.22
N ILE A 65 8.12 -22.32 16.55
CA ILE A 65 7.26 -23.14 15.68
C ILE A 65 5.88 -22.50 15.60
N CYS A 66 5.45 -22.14 14.40
CA CYS A 66 4.10 -21.66 14.12
C CYS A 66 3.29 -22.78 13.48
N LYS A 67 2.00 -22.82 13.82
CA LYS A 67 1.04 -23.77 13.26
C LYS A 67 0.12 -23.04 12.27
N PRO A 68 -0.33 -23.70 11.19
CA PRO A 68 -1.38 -23.17 10.32
C PRO A 68 -2.66 -22.86 11.12
N LEU A 69 -3.42 -21.88 10.65
CA LEU A 69 -4.71 -21.53 11.24
C LEU A 69 -5.83 -22.31 10.55
N PHE A 70 -6.62 -23.05 11.35
CA PHE A 70 -7.74 -23.85 10.86
C PHE A 70 -9.11 -23.15 10.99
N SER A 71 -9.13 -21.97 11.60
CA SER A 71 -10.31 -21.11 11.76
C SER A 71 -9.90 -19.64 11.75
N ILE A 72 -10.76 -18.77 11.24
CA ILE A 72 -10.58 -17.31 11.30
C ILE A 72 -11.01 -16.72 12.64
N ARG A 73 -11.76 -17.46 13.48
CA ARG A 73 -12.42 -16.93 14.69
C ARG A 73 -11.48 -16.10 15.58
N SER A 74 -10.31 -16.63 15.91
CA SER A 74 -9.34 -15.92 16.75
C SER A 74 -8.89 -14.60 16.13
N LYS A 75 -8.55 -14.61 14.83
CA LYS A 75 -8.11 -13.40 14.12
C LYS A 75 -9.26 -12.41 13.92
N TRP A 76 -10.44 -12.91 13.62
CA TRP A 76 -11.66 -12.12 13.54
C TRP A 76 -11.90 -11.33 14.84
N THR A 77 -11.93 -12.01 15.99
CA THR A 77 -12.10 -11.35 17.29
C THR A 77 -11.03 -10.29 17.54
N THR A 78 -9.75 -10.64 17.38
CA THR A 78 -8.64 -9.68 17.57
C THR A 78 -8.78 -8.46 16.65
N TYR A 79 -9.13 -8.66 15.37
CA TYR A 79 -9.25 -7.55 14.44
C TYR A 79 -10.55 -6.75 14.62
N SER A 80 -11.61 -7.33 15.15
CA SER A 80 -12.80 -6.59 15.57
C SER A 80 -12.46 -5.61 16.68
N GLU A 81 -11.82 -6.10 17.75
CA GLU A 81 -11.43 -5.26 18.90
C GLU A 81 -10.44 -4.16 18.50
N ASP A 82 -9.39 -4.52 17.75
CA ASP A 82 -8.39 -3.57 17.26
C ASP A 82 -9.00 -2.51 16.33
N THR A 83 -9.91 -2.91 15.42
CA THR A 83 -10.55 -1.94 14.50
C THR A 83 -11.45 -0.97 15.27
N LEU A 84 -12.27 -1.46 16.21
CA LEU A 84 -13.14 -0.60 17.01
C LEU A 84 -12.34 0.34 17.94
N ARG A 85 -11.23 -0.13 18.50
CA ARG A 85 -10.31 0.73 19.25
C ARG A 85 -9.75 1.85 18.36
N ARG A 86 -9.21 1.51 17.20
CA ARG A 86 -8.62 2.49 16.26
C ARG A 86 -9.65 3.51 15.76
N LEU A 87 -10.89 3.09 15.51
CA LEU A 87 -11.96 4.01 15.12
C LEU A 87 -12.29 5.01 16.23
N ARG A 88 -12.35 4.55 17.50
CA ARG A 88 -12.53 5.43 18.66
C ARG A 88 -11.37 6.41 18.84
N GLU A 89 -10.14 5.91 18.74
CA GLU A 89 -8.93 6.77 18.79
C GLU A 89 -8.95 7.81 17.67
N TYR A 90 -9.29 7.39 16.45
CA TYR A 90 -9.36 8.28 15.31
C TYR A 90 -10.46 9.33 15.44
N ASP A 91 -11.64 8.97 15.96
CA ASP A 91 -12.75 9.89 16.15
C ASP A 91 -12.39 11.06 17.07
N VAL A 92 -11.50 10.83 18.04
CA VAL A 92 -10.95 11.89 18.91
C VAL A 92 -9.88 12.74 18.19
N SER A 93 -9.05 12.13 17.34
CA SER A 93 -7.93 12.81 16.68
C SER A 93 -8.27 13.51 15.36
N ARG A 94 -9.40 13.14 14.74
CA ARG A 94 -9.74 13.60 13.39
C ARG A 94 -10.07 15.09 13.41
N THR A 95 -9.59 15.78 12.39
CA THR A 95 -9.91 17.17 12.11
C THR A 95 -10.91 17.26 10.96
N ASP A 96 -11.60 18.39 10.85
CA ASP A 96 -12.53 18.66 9.75
C ASP A 96 -11.75 18.87 8.44
N THR A 97 -11.42 17.77 7.78
CA THR A 97 -10.58 17.73 6.58
C THR A 97 -11.21 16.84 5.52
N TYR A 98 -11.06 17.26 4.26
CA TYR A 98 -11.44 16.42 3.13
C TYR A 98 -10.35 15.40 2.84
N GLN A 99 -10.73 14.11 2.90
CA GLN A 99 -9.85 13.00 2.58
C GLN A 99 -10.51 12.08 1.55
N ARG A 100 -9.81 11.76 0.47
CA ARG A 100 -10.30 10.88 -0.60
C ARG A 100 -9.19 10.00 -1.15
N CYS A 101 -9.51 8.71 -1.30
CA CYS A 101 -8.68 7.76 -2.04
C CYS A 101 -9.11 7.77 -3.51
N LEU A 102 -8.14 7.96 -4.40
CA LEU A 102 -8.32 7.85 -5.84
C LEU A 102 -7.62 6.59 -6.35
N THR A 103 -8.19 5.96 -7.37
CA THR A 103 -7.64 4.74 -7.95
C THR A 103 -7.40 4.96 -9.44
N GLY A 104 -6.16 4.85 -9.87
CA GLY A 104 -5.74 4.98 -11.27
C GLY A 104 -4.23 4.87 -11.41
N ASP A 105 -3.73 5.04 -12.62
CA ASP A 105 -2.29 5.10 -12.89
C ASP A 105 -1.75 6.48 -12.52
N ALA A 106 -0.82 6.54 -11.56
CA ALA A 106 -0.25 7.80 -11.10
C ALA A 106 0.49 8.57 -12.20
N ARG A 107 0.94 7.89 -13.27
CA ARG A 107 1.60 8.50 -14.42
C ARG A 107 0.64 9.37 -15.26
N THR A 108 -0.67 9.10 -15.22
CA THR A 108 -1.63 9.70 -16.15
C THR A 108 -2.94 10.16 -15.53
N ILE A 109 -3.23 9.79 -14.28
CA ILE A 109 -4.47 10.17 -13.59
C ILE A 109 -4.62 11.68 -13.51
N ASP A 110 -5.82 12.17 -13.83
CA ASP A 110 -6.22 13.55 -13.60
C ASP A 110 -6.84 13.70 -12.20
N ILE A 111 -6.01 14.11 -11.24
CA ILE A 111 -6.39 14.21 -9.82
C ILE A 111 -7.58 15.14 -9.62
N PHE A 112 -7.58 16.33 -10.22
CA PHE A 112 -8.67 17.30 -10.02
C PHE A 112 -9.98 16.81 -10.63
N LYS A 113 -9.93 16.20 -11.83
CA LYS A 113 -11.11 15.60 -12.46
C LYS A 113 -11.68 14.46 -11.61
N GLU A 114 -10.83 13.56 -11.11
CA GLU A 114 -11.27 12.43 -10.29
C GLU A 114 -11.79 12.88 -8.92
N LEU A 115 -11.17 13.89 -8.29
CA LEU A 115 -11.71 14.50 -7.07
C LEU A 115 -13.10 15.12 -7.33
N HIS A 116 -13.25 15.90 -8.40
CA HIS A 116 -14.50 16.58 -8.72
C HIS A 116 -15.65 15.58 -8.96
N LYS A 117 -15.38 14.45 -9.63
CA LYS A 117 -16.35 13.35 -9.80
C LYS A 117 -16.83 12.76 -8.47
N LYS A 118 -15.97 12.73 -7.45
CA LYS A 118 -16.28 12.14 -6.13
C LYS A 118 -16.88 13.15 -5.15
N ASN A 119 -16.47 14.41 -5.25
CA ASN A 119 -16.97 15.53 -4.47
C ASN A 119 -16.65 16.82 -5.22
N GLN A 120 -17.68 17.46 -5.79
CA GLN A 120 -17.52 18.66 -6.62
C GLN A 120 -16.87 19.81 -5.83
N PHE A 121 -17.34 20.07 -4.61
CA PHE A 121 -16.78 21.12 -3.74
C PHE A 121 -15.29 20.89 -3.47
N PHE A 122 -14.91 19.66 -3.07
CA PHE A 122 -13.53 19.34 -2.79
C PHE A 122 -12.65 19.41 -4.05
N GLY A 123 -13.16 18.96 -5.20
CA GLY A 123 -12.46 19.09 -6.48
C GLY A 123 -12.21 20.56 -6.87
N THR A 124 -13.22 21.43 -6.68
CA THR A 124 -13.09 22.87 -6.93
C THR A 124 -12.09 23.51 -5.97
N LEU A 125 -12.16 23.17 -4.67
CA LEU A 125 -11.22 23.65 -3.66
C LEU A 125 -9.78 23.24 -3.98
N ALA A 126 -9.56 21.97 -4.32
CA ALA A 126 -8.25 21.43 -4.68
C ALA A 126 -7.70 22.07 -5.97
N LYS A 127 -8.55 22.33 -6.98
CA LYS A 127 -8.13 23.01 -8.20
C LYS A 127 -7.75 24.46 -7.95
N LYS A 128 -8.50 25.16 -7.09
CA LYS A 128 -8.24 26.56 -6.73
C LYS A 128 -6.95 26.71 -5.92
N ASN A 129 -6.79 25.90 -4.87
CA ASN A 129 -5.69 26.04 -3.92
C ASN A 129 -4.44 25.26 -4.34
N LYS A 130 -4.59 24.28 -5.24
CA LYS A 130 -3.56 23.29 -5.58
C LYS A 130 -3.05 22.54 -4.32
N ILE A 131 -1.97 21.77 -4.47
CA ILE A 131 -1.42 20.91 -3.43
C ILE A 131 -0.06 21.45 -2.98
N ASN A 132 0.13 21.64 -1.66
CA ASN A 132 1.38 22.17 -1.09
C ASN A 132 2.56 21.18 -1.15
N GLY A 133 2.27 19.88 -1.13
CA GLY A 133 3.32 18.88 -1.14
C GLY A 133 2.82 17.45 -1.21
N ILE A 134 3.77 16.54 -1.35
CA ILE A 134 3.54 15.10 -1.44
C ILE A 134 4.42 14.42 -0.39
N PHE A 135 3.85 13.48 0.34
CA PHE A 135 4.60 12.55 1.18
C PHE A 135 4.29 11.14 0.70
N THR A 136 5.30 10.40 0.26
CA THR A 136 5.09 9.09 -0.37
C THR A 136 6.23 8.11 -0.13
N SER A 137 5.92 6.83 -0.28
CA SER A 137 6.86 5.72 -0.35
C SER A 137 6.53 4.91 -1.61
N PRO A 138 7.21 5.18 -2.74
CA PRO A 138 6.96 4.47 -3.99
C PRO A 138 7.19 2.96 -3.86
N PRO A 139 6.64 2.15 -4.77
CA PRO A 139 6.98 0.73 -4.85
C PRO A 139 8.49 0.56 -5.01
N TYR A 140 9.08 -0.46 -4.39
CA TYR A 140 10.51 -0.72 -4.52
C TYR A 140 10.76 -1.66 -5.70
N VAL A 141 11.69 -1.26 -6.58
CA VAL A 141 11.96 -1.97 -7.84
C VAL A 141 12.26 -3.46 -7.61
N GLY A 142 11.46 -4.31 -8.23
CA GLY A 142 11.63 -5.75 -8.21
C GLY A 142 11.40 -6.38 -6.84
N LEU A 143 10.71 -5.72 -5.91
CA LEU A 143 10.55 -6.24 -4.56
C LEU A 143 9.36 -7.18 -4.42
N ILE A 144 8.17 -6.73 -4.83
CA ILE A 144 6.92 -7.49 -4.75
C ILE A 144 6.02 -7.16 -5.94
N ASP A 145 5.20 -8.13 -6.35
CA ASP A 145 4.03 -7.90 -7.19
C ASP A 145 2.85 -7.55 -6.26
N TYR A 146 2.43 -6.28 -6.23
CA TYR A 146 1.48 -5.77 -5.22
C TYR A 146 0.07 -6.35 -5.39
N HIS A 147 -0.39 -6.48 -6.64
CA HIS A 147 -1.67 -7.07 -6.98
C HIS A 147 -1.71 -8.55 -6.58
N GLU A 148 -0.65 -9.31 -6.88
CA GLU A 148 -0.54 -10.72 -6.46
C GLU A 148 -0.52 -10.85 -4.93
N GLN A 149 0.31 -10.05 -4.26
CA GLN A 149 0.36 -10.07 -2.79
C GLN A 149 -1.01 -9.83 -2.15
N HIS A 150 -1.87 -9.04 -2.79
CA HIS A 150 -3.20 -8.68 -2.30
C HIS A 150 -4.36 -9.36 -3.05
N ALA A 151 -4.10 -10.42 -3.84
CA ALA A 151 -5.11 -11.08 -4.68
C ALA A 151 -6.40 -11.44 -3.91
N TYR A 152 -6.26 -11.88 -2.65
CA TYR A 152 -7.39 -12.17 -1.75
C TYR A 152 -8.36 -11.00 -1.57
N ALA A 153 -7.86 -9.76 -1.55
CA ALA A 153 -8.69 -8.57 -1.39
C ALA A 153 -9.39 -8.21 -2.70
N TYR A 154 -8.72 -8.38 -3.85
CA TYR A 154 -9.33 -8.18 -5.15
C TYR A 154 -10.48 -9.16 -5.39
N GLU A 155 -10.29 -10.44 -5.06
CA GLU A 155 -11.34 -11.46 -5.15
C GLU A 155 -12.50 -11.14 -4.19
N LEU A 156 -12.20 -10.87 -2.92
CA LEU A 156 -13.22 -10.63 -1.89
C LEU A 156 -14.10 -9.41 -2.20
N PHE A 157 -13.49 -8.32 -2.67
CA PHE A 157 -14.20 -7.06 -2.89
C PHE A 157 -14.60 -6.83 -4.34
N GLY A 158 -14.25 -7.74 -5.26
CA GLY A 158 -14.52 -7.61 -6.69
C GLY A 158 -13.82 -6.41 -7.31
N PHE A 159 -12.64 -6.04 -6.81
CA PHE A 159 -11.87 -4.93 -7.37
C PHE A 159 -11.22 -5.33 -8.69
N THR A 160 -11.19 -4.39 -9.64
CA THR A 160 -10.48 -4.58 -10.91
C THR A 160 -8.98 -4.56 -10.69
N ARG A 161 -8.30 -5.61 -11.15
CA ARG A 161 -6.82 -5.66 -11.16
C ARG A 161 -6.26 -4.89 -12.35
N ARG A 162 -5.13 -4.22 -12.15
CA ARG A 162 -4.41 -3.44 -13.16
C ARG A 162 -2.92 -3.77 -13.14
N ASP A 163 -2.61 -5.06 -13.18
CA ASP A 163 -1.26 -5.62 -13.00
C ASP A 163 -0.24 -5.01 -13.96
N LYS A 164 -0.66 -4.76 -15.21
CA LYS A 164 0.19 -4.13 -16.24
C LYS A 164 0.59 -2.68 -15.93
N LEU A 165 -0.07 -2.03 -14.97
CA LEU A 165 0.22 -0.66 -14.54
C LEU A 165 1.10 -0.62 -13.28
N GLU A 166 1.55 -1.76 -12.76
CA GLU A 166 2.50 -1.78 -11.64
C GLU A 166 3.85 -1.18 -12.04
N ILE A 167 4.39 -0.34 -11.16
CA ILE A 167 5.71 0.24 -11.30
C ILE A 167 6.70 -0.59 -10.49
N GLY A 168 7.74 -1.09 -11.17
CA GLY A 168 8.79 -1.92 -10.56
C GLY A 168 8.32 -3.28 -9.99
N PRO A 169 7.45 -4.06 -10.67
CA PRO A 169 6.96 -5.34 -10.16
C PRO A 169 8.09 -6.38 -10.02
N LEU A 170 7.94 -7.32 -9.08
CA LEU A 170 8.89 -8.42 -8.84
C LEU A 170 9.04 -9.32 -10.07
N SER A 171 7.96 -9.56 -10.80
CA SER A 171 7.94 -10.33 -12.06
C SER A 171 8.88 -9.78 -13.15
N LYS A 172 9.25 -8.50 -13.10
CA LYS A 172 10.25 -7.88 -14.00
C LYS A 172 11.67 -7.86 -13.41
N GLY A 173 11.84 -8.32 -12.16
CA GLY A 173 13.11 -8.34 -11.45
C GLY A 173 13.69 -6.95 -11.16
N SER A 174 14.98 -6.91 -10.87
CA SER A 174 15.72 -5.68 -10.51
C SER A 174 16.98 -5.47 -11.37
N GLY A 175 16.98 -6.01 -12.60
CA GLY A 175 18.07 -5.89 -13.57
C GLY A 175 18.30 -4.46 -14.06
N ALA A 176 19.23 -4.25 -15.00
CA ALA A 176 19.48 -2.92 -15.57
C ALA A 176 18.21 -2.33 -16.23
N GLU A 177 17.57 -3.10 -17.10
CA GLU A 177 16.33 -2.71 -17.80
C GLU A 177 15.19 -2.39 -16.82
N ALA A 178 14.96 -3.25 -15.83
CA ALA A 178 13.92 -3.03 -14.82
C ALA A 178 14.16 -1.74 -14.00
N ARG A 179 15.42 -1.45 -13.66
CA ARG A 179 15.80 -0.22 -12.95
C ARG A 179 15.62 1.01 -13.83
N GLU A 180 15.96 0.93 -15.11
CA GLU A 180 15.74 2.02 -16.07
C GLU A 180 14.26 2.32 -16.26
N SER A 181 13.43 1.29 -16.51
CA SER A 181 11.98 1.42 -16.59
C SER A 181 11.40 2.03 -15.30
N TYR A 182 11.83 1.55 -14.13
CA TYR A 182 11.40 2.10 -12.84
C TYR A 182 11.74 3.59 -12.71
N VAL A 183 12.95 3.99 -13.08
CA VAL A 183 13.38 5.40 -13.06
C VAL A 183 12.50 6.27 -13.95
N LEU A 184 12.21 5.79 -15.18
CA LEU A 184 11.34 6.50 -16.12
C LEU A 184 9.91 6.60 -15.61
N ASP A 185 9.36 5.51 -15.06
CA ASP A 185 7.99 5.47 -14.55
C ASP A 185 7.80 6.39 -13.34
N ILE A 186 8.71 6.37 -12.36
CA ILE A 186 8.63 7.27 -11.21
C ILE A 186 8.81 8.73 -11.64
N ALA A 187 9.73 9.02 -12.58
CA ALA A 187 9.87 10.36 -13.12
C ALA A 187 8.58 10.82 -13.84
N ALA A 188 7.90 9.93 -14.58
CA ALA A 188 6.62 10.23 -15.21
C ALA A 188 5.52 10.52 -14.17
N VAL A 189 5.46 9.77 -13.06
CA VAL A 189 4.56 10.07 -11.94
C VAL A 189 4.82 11.47 -11.38
N LEU A 190 6.08 11.79 -11.07
CA LEU A 190 6.44 13.10 -10.53
C LEU A 190 6.11 14.23 -11.50
N ASN A 191 6.38 14.03 -12.80
CA ASN A 191 6.04 14.98 -13.85
C ASN A 191 4.53 15.18 -13.98
N ASN A 192 3.72 14.13 -13.85
CA ASN A 192 2.27 14.28 -13.82
C ASN A 192 1.82 15.04 -12.57
N CYS A 193 2.39 14.72 -11.40
CA CYS A 193 2.09 15.37 -10.14
C CYS A 193 2.33 16.89 -10.16
N LYS A 194 3.39 17.37 -10.82
CA LYS A 194 3.75 18.80 -10.91
C LYS A 194 2.56 19.70 -11.30
N LYS A 195 1.68 19.22 -12.18
CA LYS A 195 0.50 19.96 -12.67
C LYS A 195 -0.46 20.38 -11.55
N TYR A 196 -0.46 19.63 -10.45
CA TYR A 196 -1.38 19.81 -9.32
C TYR A 196 -0.75 20.55 -8.14
N LEU A 197 0.55 20.85 -8.19
CA LEU A 197 1.29 21.46 -7.09
C LEU A 197 1.28 23.00 -7.19
N VAL A 198 1.36 23.65 -6.04
CA VAL A 198 1.67 25.09 -5.93
C VAL A 198 3.13 25.35 -6.32
N ASN A 199 3.50 26.60 -6.59
CA ASN A 199 4.91 26.96 -6.70
C ASN A 199 5.62 26.74 -5.34
N ASP A 200 6.91 26.42 -5.37
CA ASP A 200 7.72 26.13 -4.17
C ASP A 200 7.20 24.94 -3.32
N TYR A 201 6.59 23.95 -3.97
CA TYR A 201 6.09 22.74 -3.31
C TYR A 201 7.18 21.93 -2.61
N HIS A 202 6.73 21.04 -1.71
CA HIS A 202 7.60 20.09 -1.01
C HIS A 202 7.23 18.64 -1.34
N ILE A 203 8.18 17.85 -1.85
CA ILE A 203 7.98 16.42 -2.07
C ILE A 203 8.93 15.64 -1.16
N PHE A 204 8.39 14.78 -0.32
CA PHE A 204 9.13 13.86 0.54
C PHE A 204 8.92 12.44 0.04
N ILE A 205 10.01 11.81 -0.41
CA ILE A 205 10.00 10.43 -0.87
C ILE A 205 10.82 9.57 0.08
N VAL A 206 10.15 8.62 0.74
CA VAL A 206 10.78 7.59 1.56
C VAL A 206 11.14 6.42 0.65
N ALA A 207 12.42 6.06 0.62
CA ALA A 207 12.85 4.90 -0.15
C ALA A 207 14.11 4.23 0.40
N ASN A 208 14.21 2.92 0.19
CA ASN A 208 15.47 2.21 0.25
C ASN A 208 16.19 2.30 -1.10
N ASP A 209 17.10 3.26 -1.22
CA ASP A 209 17.79 3.54 -2.48
C ASP A 209 19.05 2.69 -2.70
N LYS A 210 18.89 1.36 -2.70
CA LYS A 210 20.01 0.41 -2.86
C LYS A 210 20.85 0.65 -4.12
N TYR A 211 20.21 1.12 -5.20
CA TYR A 211 20.84 1.29 -6.52
C TYR A 211 21.14 2.75 -6.87
N ASN A 212 20.98 3.69 -5.92
CA ASN A 212 21.19 5.12 -6.14
C ASN A 212 20.38 5.69 -7.33
N LEU A 213 19.10 5.30 -7.44
CA LEU A 213 18.20 5.66 -8.54
C LEU A 213 17.60 7.06 -8.38
N TYR A 214 17.41 7.52 -7.13
CA TYR A 214 16.67 8.75 -6.85
C TYR A 214 17.33 10.04 -7.36
N PRO A 215 18.67 10.18 -7.40
CA PRO A 215 19.30 11.30 -8.09
C PRO A 215 18.93 11.38 -9.58
N THR A 216 18.88 10.23 -10.27
CA THR A 216 18.52 10.18 -11.70
C THR A 216 17.03 10.45 -11.90
N ILE A 217 16.16 9.93 -11.03
CA ILE A 217 14.73 10.23 -11.01
C ILE A 217 14.50 11.74 -10.86
N ALA A 218 15.14 12.37 -9.87
CA ALA A 218 15.01 13.81 -9.65
C ALA A 218 15.46 14.60 -10.89
N LYS A 219 16.62 14.22 -11.48
CA LYS A 219 17.11 14.86 -12.70
C LYS A 219 16.10 14.78 -13.85
N LYS A 220 15.52 13.60 -14.10
CA LYS A 220 14.53 13.36 -15.17
C LYS A 220 13.17 13.99 -14.90
N ALA A 221 12.81 14.20 -13.63
CA ALA A 221 11.61 14.93 -13.24
C ALA A 221 11.81 16.46 -13.22
N GLU A 222 13.00 16.94 -13.59
CA GLU A 222 13.41 18.35 -13.49
C GLU A 222 13.28 18.92 -12.07
N MET A 223 13.59 18.09 -11.09
CA MET A 223 13.60 18.43 -9.68
C MET A 223 15.02 18.36 -9.13
N LYS A 224 15.22 18.88 -7.92
CA LYS A 224 16.46 18.76 -7.15
C LYS A 224 16.19 18.19 -5.78
N ILE A 225 17.12 17.34 -5.31
CA ILE A 225 17.11 16.84 -3.93
C ILE A 225 17.83 17.89 -3.08
N VAL A 226 17.10 18.59 -2.22
CA VAL A 226 17.67 19.65 -1.36
C VAL A 226 18.13 19.12 0.00
N ASN A 227 17.44 18.09 0.54
CA ASN A 227 17.84 17.42 1.78
C ASN A 227 17.71 15.90 1.66
N LYS A 228 18.50 15.17 2.46
CA LYS A 228 18.41 13.71 2.64
C LYS A 228 18.42 13.38 4.13
N PHE A 229 17.40 12.69 4.61
CA PHE A 229 17.33 12.23 6.00
C PHE A 229 17.45 10.70 6.03
N LYS A 230 18.46 10.16 6.72
CA LYS A 230 18.67 8.72 6.84
C LYS A 230 17.99 8.19 8.10
N ARG A 231 17.25 7.08 7.97
CA ARG A 231 16.58 6.40 9.08
C ARG A 231 16.85 4.90 9.06
N PRO A 232 17.26 4.28 10.18
CA PRO A 232 17.36 2.83 10.27
C PRO A 232 15.96 2.19 10.34
N VAL A 233 15.79 1.04 9.68
CA VAL A 233 14.57 0.23 9.77
C VAL A 233 14.86 -1.05 10.56
N LEU A 234 14.35 -1.11 11.78
CA LEU A 234 14.65 -2.17 12.74
C LEU A 234 13.77 -3.43 12.58
N ASN A 235 12.52 -3.26 12.10
CA ASN A 235 11.54 -4.34 12.01
C ASN A 235 11.09 -4.57 10.56
N ARG A 236 11.45 -5.73 9.98
CA ARG A 236 11.04 -6.14 8.62
C ARG A 236 10.38 -7.51 8.61
N THR A 237 9.48 -7.71 7.66
CA THR A 237 8.78 -8.99 7.44
C THR A 237 9.60 -9.95 6.56
N GLU A 238 10.49 -9.41 5.72
CA GLU A 238 11.33 -10.16 4.78
C GLU A 238 12.56 -10.80 5.46
N ARG A 239 13.11 -11.87 4.87
CA ARG A 239 14.14 -12.74 5.48
C ARG A 239 15.52 -12.09 5.65
N GLY A 240 15.77 -10.88 5.14
CA GLY A 240 17.10 -10.25 5.17
C GLY A 240 17.50 -9.72 6.55
N LYS A 241 18.68 -10.12 7.05
CA LYS A 241 19.27 -9.63 8.33
C LYS A 241 20.25 -8.45 8.18
N GLY A 242 20.59 -8.03 6.95
CA GLY A 242 21.53 -6.93 6.73
C GLY A 242 20.96 -5.58 7.15
N ALA A 243 21.82 -4.60 7.49
CA ALA A 243 21.37 -3.25 7.83
C ALA A 243 20.49 -2.68 6.71
N TYR A 244 19.27 -2.25 7.06
CA TYR A 244 18.34 -1.61 6.13
C TYR A 244 18.08 -0.21 6.62
N SER A 245 18.31 0.75 5.73
CA SER A 245 18.01 2.14 5.98
C SER A 245 17.11 2.66 4.88
N GLU A 246 16.20 3.52 5.26
CA GLU A 246 15.44 4.33 4.32
C GLU A 246 16.04 5.74 4.31
N ILE A 247 15.98 6.36 3.15
CA ILE A 247 16.32 7.77 2.97
C ILE A 247 15.02 8.49 2.67
N ILE A 248 14.76 9.57 3.38
CA ILE A 248 13.72 10.54 3.05
C ILE A 248 14.39 11.59 2.16
N PHE A 249 14.09 11.55 0.87
CA PHE A 249 14.52 12.55 -0.09
C PHE A 249 13.54 13.71 -0.06
N HIS A 250 14.02 14.90 0.29
CA HIS A 250 13.26 16.13 0.13
C HIS A 250 13.59 16.72 -1.24
N MET A 251 12.61 16.68 -2.13
CA MET A 251 12.68 17.21 -3.49
C MET A 251 11.90 18.52 -3.60
N LYS A 252 12.50 19.48 -4.31
CA LYS A 252 11.85 20.73 -4.74
C LYS A 252 12.01 20.90 -6.25
N GLU A 253 11.27 21.86 -6.80
CA GLU A 253 11.49 22.35 -8.16
C GLU A 253 12.95 22.80 -8.35
N LYS A 254 13.47 22.64 -9.57
CA LYS A 254 14.85 23.04 -9.89
C LYS A 254 15.07 24.54 -9.75
#